data_AF-S4RIG6-F1
#
_entry.id   AF-S4RIG6-F1
#
_cell.length_a   1.000
_cell.length_b   1.000
_cell.length_c   1.000
_cell.angle_alpha   90.00
_cell.angle_beta   90.00
_cell.angle_gamma   90.00
#
_symmetry.space_group_name_H-M   'P 1'
#
loop_
_entity.id
_entity.type
_entity.pdbx_description
1 polymer ?
#
loop_
_entity_poly.entity_id
_entity_poly.type
_entity_poly.pdbx_seq_one_letter_code
_entity_poly.pdbx_strand_id
1 'polypeptide(L)'
;MADLREVADLLWGSGGSRVADAVFRRWTQGFVFSEDEPTALEQFEGGPCAVIVPVQAFLLKNALFGSENINWKECSEDERRLLLCHGLCEILEKAQPPHASSLCLVRWAKGK
;
A
#
# COMPACT_ATOMS: atom_id res chain seq x y z
N MET A 1 -18.74 -2.65 0.51
CA MET A 1 -17.49 -3.17 1.09
C MET A 1 -17.47 -4.66 0.80
N ALA A 2 -16.39 -5.19 0.23
CA ALA A 2 -16.24 -6.64 0.09
C ALA A 2 -16.27 -7.29 1.48
N ASP A 3 -16.86 -8.48 1.60
CA ASP A 3 -16.82 -9.25 2.84
C ASP A 3 -15.35 -9.60 3.15
N LEU A 4 -14.92 -9.49 4.42
CA LEU A 4 -13.57 -9.88 4.84
C LEU A 4 -13.25 -11.32 4.43
N ARG A 5 -14.28 -12.16 4.33
CA ARG A 5 -14.18 -13.55 3.85
C ARG A 5 -13.82 -13.63 2.37
N GLU A 6 -14.42 -12.78 1.53
CA GLU A 6 -14.10 -12.69 0.11
C GLU A 6 -12.65 -12.22 -0.10
N VAL A 7 -12.18 -11.27 0.71
CA VAL A 7 -10.78 -10.80 0.66
C VAL A 7 -9.81 -11.91 1.10
N ALA A 8 -10.17 -12.67 2.14
CA ALA A 8 -9.36 -13.81 2.57
C ALA A 8 -9.28 -14.89 1.48
N ASP A 9 -10.40 -15.24 0.86
CA ASP A 9 -10.41 -16.26 -0.18
C ASP A 9 -9.68 -15.80 -1.46
N LEU A 10 -9.66 -14.49 -1.75
CA LEU A 10 -8.85 -13.93 -2.84
C LEU A 10 -7.34 -14.08 -2.59
N LEU A 11 -6.89 -13.81 -1.37
CA LEU A 11 -5.46 -13.81 -1.02
C LEU A 11 -4.88 -15.22 -0.80
N TRP A 12 -5.68 -16.12 -0.23
CA TRP A 12 -5.23 -17.47 0.17
C TRP A 12 -5.98 -18.61 -0.53
N GLY A 13 -6.82 -18.31 -1.52
CA GLY A 13 -7.66 -19.27 -2.25
C GLY A 13 -8.89 -19.70 -1.46
N SER A 14 -9.66 -20.66 -1.98
CA SER A 14 -10.90 -21.19 -1.35
C SER A 14 -10.71 -21.82 0.06
N GLY A 15 -9.47 -21.89 0.54
CA GLY A 15 -9.11 -22.23 1.91
C GLY A 15 -8.83 -21.01 2.81
N GLY A 16 -9.20 -19.79 2.42
CA GLY A 16 -8.97 -18.56 3.20
C GLY A 16 -9.57 -18.63 4.60
N SER A 17 -10.70 -19.34 4.75
CA SER A 17 -11.28 -19.70 6.05
C SER A 17 -10.40 -20.55 6.99
N ARG A 18 -9.29 -21.12 6.48
CA ARG A 18 -8.31 -21.93 7.23
C ARG A 18 -7.07 -21.13 7.62
N VAL A 19 -6.95 -19.89 7.14
CA VAL A 19 -5.89 -18.97 7.56
C VAL A 19 -6.15 -18.62 9.02
N ALA A 20 -5.14 -18.81 9.87
CA ALA A 20 -5.27 -18.44 11.28
C ALA A 20 -5.55 -16.94 11.39
N ASP A 21 -6.46 -16.54 12.28
CA ASP A 21 -6.82 -15.12 12.50
C ASP A 21 -5.61 -14.22 12.73
N ALA A 22 -4.59 -14.75 13.43
CA ALA A 22 -3.34 -14.04 13.65
C ALA A 22 -2.54 -13.80 12.34
N VAL A 23 -2.61 -14.70 11.35
CA VAL A 23 -2.04 -14.45 10.01
C VAL A 23 -2.85 -13.39 9.28
N PHE A 24 -4.19 -13.51 9.29
CA PHE A 24 -5.06 -12.55 8.61
C PHE A 24 -4.86 -11.12 9.13
N ARG A 25 -4.87 -10.94 10.46
CA ARG A 25 -4.65 -9.63 11.11
C ARG A 25 -3.32 -8.98 10.72
N ARG A 26 -2.24 -9.78 10.66
CA ARG A 26 -0.92 -9.32 10.21
C ARG A 26 -0.91 -8.82 8.78
N TRP A 27 -1.71 -9.42 7.91
CA TRP A 27 -1.84 -9.01 6.51
C TRP A 27 -2.78 -7.83 6.32
N THR A 28 -3.68 -7.58 7.26
CA THR A 28 -4.65 -6.48 7.22
C THR A 28 -4.28 -5.29 8.11
N GLN A 29 -3.03 -5.17 8.59
CA GLN A 29 -2.60 -4.05 9.43
C GLN A 29 -2.64 -2.67 8.71
N GLY A 30 -2.70 -2.67 7.38
CA GLY A 30 -2.60 -1.45 6.56
C GLY A 30 -1.17 -0.89 6.46
N PHE A 31 -1.06 0.31 5.93
CA PHE A 31 0.19 1.06 5.84
C PHE A 31 0.15 2.20 6.84
N VAL A 32 1.08 2.20 7.78
CA VAL A 32 1.21 3.23 8.82
C VAL A 32 2.58 3.86 8.68
N PHE A 33 2.62 5.19 8.66
CA PHE A 33 3.88 5.94 8.62
C PHE A 33 4.47 6.04 10.02
N SER A 34 5.79 5.96 10.10
CA SER A 34 6.52 6.18 11.35
C SER A 34 6.43 7.64 11.80
N GLU A 35 6.44 7.83 13.12
CA GLU A 35 6.54 9.16 13.73
C GLU A 35 7.97 9.73 13.61
N ASP A 36 8.98 8.86 13.53
CA ASP A 36 10.39 9.24 13.54
C ASP A 36 10.94 9.60 12.14
N GLU A 37 10.47 8.93 11.09
CA GLU A 37 10.94 9.12 9.71
C GLU A 37 9.75 9.27 8.75
N PRO A 38 9.57 10.43 8.08
CA PRO A 38 8.36 10.72 7.30
C PRO A 38 8.04 9.72 6.20
N THR A 39 9.06 9.11 5.59
CA THR A 39 8.86 8.16 4.48
C THR A 39 8.87 6.70 4.92
N ALA A 40 9.11 6.41 6.20
CA ALA A 40 9.18 5.03 6.69
C ALA A 40 7.79 4.47 6.99
N LEU A 41 7.53 3.24 6.52
CA LEU A 41 6.35 2.46 6.86
C LEU A 41 6.69 1.48 7.98
N GLU A 42 5.82 1.42 8.98
CA GLU A 42 6.00 0.56 10.15
C GLU A 42 5.38 -0.83 9.94
N GLN A 43 6.11 -1.84 10.43
CA GLN A 43 5.65 -3.21 10.49
C GLN A 43 5.55 -3.64 11.96
N PHE A 44 4.33 -3.78 12.47
CA PHE A 44 4.10 -4.04 13.89
C PHE A 44 4.25 -5.51 14.29
N GLU A 45 4.02 -6.41 13.33
CA GLU A 45 4.04 -7.85 13.58
C GLU A 45 4.91 -8.56 12.54
N GLY A 46 5.47 -9.73 12.89
CA GLY A 46 6.18 -10.58 11.93
C GLY A 46 5.20 -11.08 10.87
N GLY A 47 5.13 -10.41 9.73
CA GLY A 47 4.02 -10.43 8.76
C GLY A 47 4.50 -9.98 7.39
N PRO A 48 3.64 -9.47 6.46
CA PRO A 48 3.83 -9.45 5.01
C PRO A 48 4.94 -8.49 4.54
N CYS A 49 6.18 -8.69 4.99
CA CYS A 49 7.37 -8.02 4.48
C CYS A 49 7.43 -8.12 2.95
N ALA A 50 6.96 -9.23 2.37
CA ALA A 50 6.78 -9.41 0.94
C ALA A 50 5.86 -8.37 0.27
N VAL A 51 4.97 -7.71 0.99
CA VAL A 51 4.08 -6.64 0.50
C VAL A 51 4.60 -5.26 0.95
N ILE A 52 4.92 -5.07 2.24
CA ILE A 52 5.34 -3.76 2.75
C ILE A 52 6.71 -3.33 2.21
N VAL A 53 7.66 -4.26 1.98
CA VAL A 53 8.99 -3.92 1.45
C VAL A 53 8.91 -3.36 0.03
N PRO A 54 8.20 -3.99 -0.93
CA PRO A 54 7.98 -3.37 -2.24
C PRO A 54 7.32 -1.99 -2.13
N VAL A 55 6.29 -1.84 -1.30
CA VAL A 55 5.59 -0.55 -1.14
C VAL A 55 6.54 0.52 -0.60
N GLN A 56 7.34 0.20 0.42
CA GLN A 56 8.40 1.07 0.95
C GLN A 56 9.40 1.48 -0.15
N ALA A 57 9.83 0.54 -0.98
CA ALA A 57 10.78 0.80 -2.05
C ALA A 57 10.21 1.76 -3.12
N PHE A 58 8.97 1.57 -3.56
CA PHE A 58 8.33 2.47 -4.52
C PHE A 58 8.03 3.85 -3.92
N LEU A 59 7.66 3.91 -2.65
CA LEU A 59 7.49 5.16 -1.92
C LEU A 59 8.80 5.97 -1.91
N LEU A 60 9.91 5.33 -1.52
CA LEU A 60 11.24 5.96 -1.54
C LEU A 60 11.66 6.36 -2.95
N LYS A 61 11.40 5.50 -3.95
CA LYS A 61 11.69 5.81 -5.36
C LYS A 61 10.98 7.09 -5.79
N ASN A 62 9.71 7.28 -5.40
CA ASN A 62 8.93 8.46 -5.75
C ASN A 62 9.34 9.69 -4.94
N ALA A 63 9.74 9.51 -3.69
CA ALA A 63 10.22 10.61 -2.85
C ALA A 63 11.59 11.14 -3.31
N LEU A 64 12.46 10.27 -3.84
CA LEU A 64 13.82 10.61 -4.27
C LEU A 64 13.93 11.00 -5.74
N PHE A 65 13.09 10.41 -6.60
CA PHE A 65 13.22 10.52 -8.06
C PHE A 65 11.92 10.94 -8.75
N GLY A 66 10.88 11.30 -7.99
CA GLY A 66 9.64 11.84 -8.53
C GLY A 66 9.86 13.18 -9.25
N SER A 67 8.96 13.51 -10.18
CA SER A 67 8.96 14.80 -10.88
C SER A 67 8.55 15.98 -9.99
N GLU A 68 7.84 15.69 -8.91
CA GLU A 68 7.47 16.68 -7.90
C GLU A 68 8.63 16.81 -6.91
N ASN A 69 9.11 18.04 -6.69
CA ASN A 69 10.20 18.35 -5.74
C ASN A 69 9.72 18.22 -4.28
N ILE A 70 9.34 17.02 -3.87
CA ILE A 70 8.95 16.75 -2.48
C ILE A 70 10.23 16.68 -1.63
N ASN A 71 10.30 17.48 -0.56
CA ASN A 71 11.34 17.33 0.44
C ASN A 71 11.02 16.10 1.30
N TRP A 72 11.54 14.94 0.93
CA TRP A 72 11.28 13.67 1.60
C TRP A 72 11.65 13.67 3.10
N LYS A 73 12.55 14.57 3.54
CA LYS A 73 12.92 14.74 4.95
C LYS A 73 11.85 15.47 5.77
N GLU A 74 11.01 16.26 5.12
CA GLU A 74 10.03 17.15 5.75
C GLU A 74 8.73 17.17 4.95
N CYS A 75 8.21 15.98 4.62
CA CYS A 75 6.96 15.86 3.87
C CYS A 75 5.74 15.85 4.80
N SER A 76 4.74 16.63 4.43
CA SER A 76 3.44 16.70 5.11
C SER A 76 2.70 15.36 5.04
N GLU A 77 1.69 15.18 5.90
CA GLU A 77 0.86 13.98 5.87
C GLU A 77 0.18 13.74 4.51
N ASP A 78 -0.24 14.81 3.84
CA ASP A 78 -0.87 14.70 2.52
C ASP A 78 0.14 14.34 1.41
N GLU A 79 1.37 14.86 1.46
CA GLU A 79 2.44 14.44 0.55
C GLU A 79 2.83 12.98 0.77
N ARG A 80 2.92 12.53 2.03
CA ARG A 80 3.17 11.12 2.36
C ARG A 80 2.11 10.20 1.80
N ARG A 81 0.84 10.57 1.96
CA ARG A 81 -0.31 9.84 1.37
C ARG A 81 -0.25 9.84 -0.15
N LEU A 82 0.13 10.94 -0.78
CA LEU A 82 0.27 11.03 -2.23
C LEU A 82 1.39 10.10 -2.74
N LEU A 83 2.56 10.11 -2.08
CA LEU A 83 3.67 9.22 -2.39
C LEU A 83 3.27 7.73 -2.27
N LEU A 84 2.54 7.38 -1.20
CA LEU A 84 2.01 6.03 -1.02
C LEU A 84 1.05 5.64 -2.16
N CYS A 85 0.11 6.51 -2.50
CA CYS A 85 -0.83 6.29 -3.59
C CYS A 85 -0.11 6.10 -4.94
N HIS A 86 0.86 6.95 -5.26
CA HIS A 86 1.66 6.82 -6.49
C HIS A 86 2.43 5.50 -6.49
N GLY A 87 3.06 5.13 -5.37
CA GLY A 87 3.80 3.86 -5.26
C GLY A 87 2.90 2.64 -5.46
N LEU A 88 1.70 2.64 -4.87
CA LEU A 88 0.72 1.57 -5.05
C LEU A 88 0.22 1.49 -6.50
N CYS A 89 -0.07 2.62 -7.15
CA CYS A 89 -0.45 2.65 -8.56
C CYS A 89 0.62 2.03 -9.44
N GLU A 90 1.89 2.38 -9.25
CA GLU A 90 2.97 1.81 -10.04
C GLU A 90 3.16 0.30 -9.84
N ILE A 91 3.01 -0.18 -8.60
CA ILE A 91 3.06 -1.61 -8.31
C ILE A 91 1.94 -2.33 -9.07
N LEU A 92 0.72 -1.78 -9.05
CA LEU A 92 -0.41 -2.34 -9.76
C LEU A 92 -0.19 -2.31 -11.28
N GLU A 93 0.28 -1.20 -11.84
CA GLU A 93 0.61 -1.07 -13.27
C GLU A 93 1.63 -2.11 -13.71
N LYS A 94 2.65 -2.37 -12.89
CA LYS A 94 3.65 -3.43 -13.16
C LYS A 94 3.11 -4.84 -13.05
N ALA A 95 2.05 -5.05 -12.26
CA ALA A 95 1.37 -6.33 -12.15
C ALA A 95 0.33 -6.56 -13.25
N GLN A 96 0.03 -5.54 -14.08
CA GLN A 96 -0.94 -5.69 -15.16
C GLN A 96 -0.42 -6.60 -16.29
N PRO A 97 -1.31 -7.40 -16.93
CA PRO A 97 -0.95 -8.14 -18.12
C PRO A 97 -0.60 -7.17 -19.28
N PRO A 98 0.18 -7.63 -20.28
CA PRO A 98 0.46 -6.85 -21.47
C PRO A 98 -0.85 -6.36 -22.11
N HIS A 99 -0.94 -5.06 -22.42
CA HIS A 99 -2.12 -4.40 -23.03
C HIS A 99 -3.31 -4.07 -22.10
N ALA A 100 -3.14 -4.10 -20.78
CA ALA A 100 -4.16 -3.55 -19.88
C ALA A 100 -4.27 -2.02 -20.00
N SER A 101 -5.47 -1.48 -19.73
CA SER A 101 -5.72 -0.03 -19.66
C SER A 101 -4.95 0.60 -18.49
N SER A 102 -4.52 1.85 -18.65
CA SER A 102 -3.85 2.61 -17.59
C SER A 102 -4.74 2.73 -16.35
N LEU A 103 -4.14 2.59 -15.17
CA LEU A 103 -4.85 2.77 -13.90
C LEU A 103 -4.96 4.26 -13.56
N CYS A 104 -6.07 4.65 -12.93
CA CYS A 104 -6.28 6.01 -12.45
C CYS A 104 -6.68 5.96 -10.98
N LEU A 105 -5.98 6.73 -10.15
CA LEU A 105 -6.34 6.90 -8.74
C LEU A 105 -7.41 7.98 -8.62
N VAL A 106 -8.57 7.63 -8.09
CA VAL A 106 -9.65 8.58 -7.81
C VAL A 106 -9.80 8.77 -6.31
N ARG A 107 -9.63 10.00 -5.83
CA ARG A 107 -9.95 10.37 -4.45
C ARG A 107 -11.44 10.70 -4.38
N TRP A 108 -12.21 9.87 -3.69
CA TRP A 108 -13.60 10.21 -3.38
C TRP A 108 -13.64 11.19 -2.20
N ALA A 109 -14.15 12.40 -2.44
CA ALA A 109 -14.54 13.27 -1.35
C ALA A 109 -15.77 12.65 -0.66
N LYS A 110 -15.67 12.41 0.65
CA LYS A 110 -16.83 11.97 1.43
C LYS A 110 -17.87 13.09 1.36
N GLY A 111 -19.05 12.80 0.82
CA GLY A 111 -20.16 13.75 0.76
C GLY A 111 -20.46 14.31 2.16
N LYS A 112 -20.77 15.61 2.22
CA LYS A 112 -21.20 16.29 3.45
C LYS A 112 -22.43 15.63 4.06
#